data_AF-A0A8D0CDH1-F1
#
_entry.id   AF-A0A8D0CDH1-F1
#
_cell.length_a   1.000
_cell.length_b   1.000
_cell.length_c   1.000
_cell.angle_alpha   90.00
_cell.angle_beta   90.00
_cell.angle_gamma   90.00
#
_symmetry.space_group_name_H-M   'P 1'
#
loop_
_entity.id
_entity.type
_entity.pdbx_description
1 polymer ?
#
loop_
_entity_poly.entity_id
_entity_poly.type
_entity_poly.pdbx_seq_one_letter_code
_entity_poly.pdbx_strand_id
1 'polypeptide(L)'
;MTWTSSMSSGYSSWEESESEEFFFTARTSFFRSPPSKPKQSFQDVQKERETHTYLTKEATKEKVQLYNSSVTDKLKMTLNSNGVYTGFIKVQMELCRPITILASRNLGKQVTKNDEAVFYLPNGYSNTLHISSANTVREVIEALLKKFSVADNPAKFALYKRCHKEDQVYMCKLSETEHPLYLRLVAGPKTDLLSFVLREHETGEVLWEAFSIPELQNFLRILDKEEDEQLQILRRRYAAYRDKLEEALGGVWKPG
;
A
#
# COMPACT_ATOMS: atom_id res chain seq x y z
N MET A 1 6.70 -67.13 -32.15
CA MET A 1 6.04 -67.40 -30.86
C MET A 1 6.89 -66.78 -29.75
N THR A 2 6.25 -65.96 -28.91
CA THR A 2 6.63 -65.46 -27.55
C THR A 2 8.00 -64.77 -27.38
N TRP A 3 8.12 -63.43 -27.36
CA TRP A 3 7.89 -62.46 -26.25
C TRP A 3 8.67 -62.72 -24.95
N THR A 4 9.65 -61.84 -24.65
CA THR A 4 9.71 -61.02 -23.42
C THR A 4 10.35 -59.66 -23.73
N SER A 5 9.89 -58.63 -23.00
CA SER A 5 10.06 -57.19 -23.25
C SER A 5 10.93 -56.51 -22.18
N SER A 6 11.25 -55.22 -22.44
CA SER A 6 11.60 -54.12 -21.50
C SER A 6 13.08 -54.03 -21.07
N MET A 7 13.78 -52.89 -21.00
CA MET A 7 13.49 -51.44 -21.01
C MET A 7 14.83 -50.68 -21.25
N SER A 8 14.91 -49.66 -22.12
CA SER A 8 14.88 -48.21 -21.81
C SER A 8 16.26 -47.51 -21.66
N SER A 9 16.57 -46.68 -22.66
CA SER A 9 17.05 -45.28 -22.61
C SER A 9 17.63 -44.74 -21.29
N GLY A 10 18.87 -44.27 -21.35
CA GLY A 10 19.49 -43.35 -20.40
C GLY A 10 20.14 -42.17 -21.13
N TYR A 11 19.31 -41.23 -21.57
CA TYR A 11 19.67 -39.85 -21.87
C TYR A 11 19.57 -39.10 -20.52
N SER A 12 20.68 -38.62 -19.95
CA SER A 12 20.65 -37.68 -18.82
C SER A 12 20.88 -36.29 -19.39
N SER A 13 19.81 -35.57 -19.68
CA SER A 13 19.04 -34.70 -18.77
C SER A 13 19.62 -33.29 -18.78
N TRP A 14 19.01 -32.50 -19.65
CA TRP A 14 18.93 -31.05 -19.58
C TRP A 14 18.32 -30.62 -18.24
N GLU A 15 18.79 -29.50 -17.71
CA GLU A 15 17.98 -28.38 -17.22
C GLU A 15 18.94 -27.27 -16.75
N GLU A 16 19.32 -26.41 -17.70
CA GLU A 16 19.60 -25.01 -17.40
C GLU A 16 18.33 -24.41 -16.80
N SER A 17 18.29 -24.29 -15.49
CA SER A 17 17.33 -23.40 -14.84
C SER A 17 17.90 -21.99 -14.92
N GLU A 18 17.51 -21.27 -15.98
CA GLU A 18 17.51 -19.82 -16.04
C GLU A 18 16.56 -19.29 -14.96
N SER A 19 17.06 -19.09 -13.75
CA SER A 19 16.41 -18.18 -12.80
C SER A 19 16.78 -16.75 -13.19
N GLU A 20 16.01 -16.19 -14.12
CA GLU A 20 15.88 -14.74 -14.32
C GLU A 20 15.35 -14.09 -13.04
N GLU A 21 16.26 -13.77 -12.12
CA GLU A 21 15.98 -12.83 -11.03
C GLU A 21 15.93 -11.41 -11.60
N PHE A 22 14.73 -11.04 -12.07
CA PHE A 22 14.37 -9.65 -12.36
C PHE A 22 14.31 -8.85 -11.06
N PHE A 23 15.43 -8.25 -10.65
CA PHE A 23 15.42 -7.20 -9.64
C PHE A 23 14.92 -5.89 -10.26
N PHE A 24 13.73 -5.48 -9.84
CA PHE A 24 13.18 -4.15 -10.11
C PHE A 24 13.97 -3.10 -9.32
N THR A 25 15.07 -2.59 -9.88
CA THR A 25 15.66 -1.32 -9.42
C THR A 25 14.75 -0.18 -9.87
N ALA A 26 14.09 0.48 -8.91
CA ALA A 26 13.35 1.70 -9.15
C ALA A 26 14.30 2.77 -9.72
N ARG A 27 14.09 3.17 -10.98
CA ARG A 27 14.78 4.31 -11.58
C ARG A 27 14.25 5.58 -10.95
N THR A 28 15.09 6.32 -10.25
CA THR A 28 14.89 7.75 -10.04
C THR A 28 16.07 8.48 -10.67
N SER A 29 15.75 9.35 -11.62
CA SER A 29 16.68 10.17 -12.38
C SER A 29 16.61 11.62 -11.91
N PHE A 30 17.76 12.30 -12.00
CA PHE A 30 18.01 13.74 -11.84
C PHE A 30 18.05 14.25 -10.37
N PHE A 31 19.00 15.02 -9.85
CA PHE A 31 19.98 15.99 -10.40
C PHE A 31 21.27 16.08 -9.55
N ARG A 32 22.34 16.65 -10.14
CA ARG A 32 23.65 16.98 -9.56
C ARG A 32 23.58 18.32 -8.79
N SER A 33 24.27 18.47 -7.65
CA SER A 33 24.71 19.78 -7.12
C SER A 33 25.95 19.71 -6.20
N PRO A 34 26.79 20.78 -6.14
CA PRO A 34 28.13 20.78 -5.53
C PRO A 34 28.13 21.19 -4.03
N PRO A 35 29.28 21.15 -3.32
CA PRO A 35 29.30 21.20 -1.85
C PRO A 35 29.43 22.63 -1.31
N SER A 36 28.83 22.92 -0.15
CA SER A 36 29.58 23.23 1.10
C SER A 36 28.81 24.06 2.15
N LYS A 37 29.08 23.66 3.42
CA LYS A 37 29.11 24.40 4.71
C LYS A 37 27.91 24.40 5.67
N PRO A 38 28.19 24.40 7.00
CA PRO A 38 27.30 23.89 8.04
C PRO A 38 26.65 25.00 8.88
N LYS A 39 25.51 24.66 9.49
CA LYS A 39 24.81 25.22 10.68
C LYS A 39 23.32 24.85 10.51
N GLN A 40 22.52 24.50 11.50
CA GLN A 40 22.51 24.84 12.91
C GLN A 40 21.62 23.80 13.62
N SER A 41 21.91 23.55 14.89
CA SER A 41 21.09 22.79 15.83
C SER A 41 19.61 23.19 15.78
N PHE A 42 18.72 22.24 15.53
CA PHE A 42 17.30 22.38 15.84
C PHE A 42 16.91 21.38 16.92
N GLN A 43 16.30 21.96 17.94
CA GLN A 43 15.86 21.34 19.17
C GLN A 43 14.92 20.17 18.90
N ASP A 44 15.10 19.16 19.73
CA ASP A 44 14.24 18.02 19.95
C ASP A 44 12.82 18.53 20.27
N VAL A 45 11.92 18.55 19.28
CA VAL A 45 10.50 18.88 19.49
C VAL A 45 9.81 17.61 19.99
N GLN A 46 9.98 17.45 21.29
CA GLN A 46 9.02 16.92 22.26
C GLN A 46 7.66 16.59 21.63
N LYS A 47 7.45 15.28 21.43
CA LYS A 47 6.18 14.59 21.19
C LYS A 47 5.00 15.34 21.82
N GLU A 48 4.31 16.12 21.00
CA GLU A 48 3.06 16.76 21.39
C GLU A 48 2.08 15.65 21.79
N ARG A 49 1.64 15.74 23.04
CA ARG A 49 0.58 14.94 23.61
C ARG A 49 -0.65 15.07 22.71
N GLU A 50 -1.20 13.94 22.30
CA GLU A 50 -2.47 13.81 21.58
C GLU A 50 -3.62 14.49 22.34
N THR A 51 -3.77 15.79 22.17
CA THR A 51 -4.99 16.49 22.58
C THR A 51 -6.04 16.22 21.51
N HIS A 52 -6.83 15.17 21.71
CA HIS A 52 -8.10 14.94 21.01
C HIS A 52 -9.02 16.15 21.22
N THR A 53 -8.85 17.20 20.41
CA THR A 53 -9.74 18.36 20.40
C THR A 53 -11.00 17.99 19.63
N TYR A 54 -11.96 17.36 20.31
CA TYR A 54 -13.31 17.24 19.80
C TYR A 54 -13.88 18.66 19.66
N LEU A 55 -14.37 19.01 18.46
CA LEU A 55 -15.04 20.28 18.19
C LEU A 55 -16.19 20.48 19.19
N THR A 56 -16.41 21.72 19.64
CA THR A 56 -17.62 22.06 20.42
C THR A 56 -18.87 21.82 19.58
N LYS A 57 -20.04 21.72 20.24
CA LYS A 57 -21.32 21.49 19.54
C LYS A 57 -21.62 22.60 18.53
N GLU A 58 -21.30 23.84 18.90
CA GLU A 58 -21.47 25.04 18.09
C GLU A 58 -20.53 25.00 16.88
N ALA A 59 -19.24 24.71 17.10
CA ALA A 59 -18.25 24.60 16.03
C ALA A 59 -18.57 23.44 15.07
N THR A 60 -19.11 22.34 15.59
CA THR A 60 -19.58 21.21 14.78
C THR A 60 -20.74 21.63 13.89
N LYS A 61 -21.72 22.36 14.43
CA LYS A 61 -22.85 22.88 13.67
C LYS A 61 -22.40 23.82 12.55
N GLU A 62 -21.50 24.73 12.85
CA GLU A 62 -20.94 25.66 11.86
C GLU A 62 -20.17 24.90 10.75
N LYS A 63 -19.28 23.97 11.12
CA LYS A 63 -18.57 23.15 10.13
C LYS A 63 -19.50 22.32 9.26
N VAL A 64 -20.57 21.74 9.83
CA VAL A 64 -21.56 20.99 9.04
C VAL A 64 -22.28 21.89 8.04
N GLN A 65 -22.60 23.13 8.43
CA GLN A 65 -23.19 24.11 7.51
C GLN A 65 -22.23 24.50 6.39
N LEU A 66 -20.97 24.81 6.72
CA LEU A 66 -19.90 25.12 5.75
C LEU A 66 -19.61 23.94 4.81
N TYR A 67 -19.62 22.72 5.34
CA TYR A 67 -19.49 21.50 4.55
C TYR A 67 -20.64 21.41 3.56
N ASN A 68 -21.89 21.49 4.04
CA ASN A 68 -23.07 21.33 3.20
C ASN A 68 -23.27 22.44 2.15
N SER A 69 -22.72 23.63 2.37
CA SER A 69 -22.74 24.72 1.38
C SER A 69 -21.69 24.54 0.27
N SER A 70 -20.59 23.85 0.57
CA SER A 70 -19.51 23.55 -0.39
C SER A 70 -19.66 22.19 -1.08
N VAL A 71 -20.55 21.34 -0.60
CA VAL A 71 -20.91 20.06 -1.24
C VAL A 71 -21.61 20.33 -2.57
N THR A 72 -21.01 19.82 -3.65
CA THR A 72 -21.56 19.89 -5.01
C THR A 72 -22.48 18.72 -5.36
N ASP A 73 -22.37 17.61 -4.62
CA ASP A 73 -23.18 16.41 -4.82
C ASP A 73 -24.35 16.33 -3.82
N LYS A 74 -25.00 15.16 -3.72
CA LYS A 74 -26.10 14.93 -2.76
C LYS A 74 -25.59 14.37 -1.41
N LEU A 75 -24.28 14.27 -1.20
CA LEU A 75 -23.65 13.60 -0.05
C LEU A 75 -23.42 14.58 1.10
N LYS A 76 -24.51 15.18 1.57
CA LYS A 76 -24.50 16.14 2.69
C LYS A 76 -24.39 15.45 4.04
N MET A 77 -23.96 16.20 5.05
CA MET A 77 -23.98 15.79 6.45
C MET A 77 -25.24 16.28 7.15
N THR A 78 -25.75 15.49 8.10
CA THR A 78 -26.93 15.82 8.89
C THR A 78 -26.55 15.85 10.35
N LEU A 79 -26.82 16.96 11.04
CA LEU A 79 -26.63 17.08 12.48
C LEU A 79 -27.92 16.71 13.21
N ASN A 80 -27.86 15.73 14.11
CA ASN A 80 -29.00 15.33 14.93
C ASN A 80 -29.09 16.18 16.21
N SER A 81 -30.27 16.21 16.83
CA SER A 81 -30.54 16.89 18.11
C SER A 81 -29.60 16.46 19.24
N ASN A 82 -29.13 15.22 19.18
CA ASN A 82 -28.26 14.62 20.20
C ASN A 82 -26.79 15.06 20.07
N GLY A 83 -26.46 15.91 19.09
CA GLY A 83 -25.09 16.36 18.80
C GLY A 83 -24.27 15.43 17.92
N VAL A 84 -24.78 14.21 17.66
CA VAL A 84 -24.21 13.26 16.69
C VAL A 84 -24.56 13.73 15.29
N TYR A 85 -23.59 13.79 14.39
CA TYR A 85 -23.83 14.04 12.97
C TYR A 85 -23.60 12.77 12.16
N THR A 86 -24.31 12.64 11.05
CA THR A 86 -24.15 11.56 10.08
C THR A 86 -23.77 12.14 8.73
N GLY A 87 -23.16 11.32 7.88
CA GLY A 87 -22.76 11.75 6.56
C GLY A 87 -22.13 10.62 5.79
N PHE A 88 -21.51 10.97 4.66
CA PHE A 88 -20.95 9.99 3.75
C PHE A 88 -19.43 10.08 3.72
N ILE A 89 -18.80 8.91 3.64
CA ILE A 89 -17.38 8.81 3.29
C ILE A 89 -17.25 7.89 2.08
N LYS A 90 -16.33 8.25 1.18
CA LYS A 90 -15.93 7.41 0.06
C LYS A 90 -14.60 6.76 0.39
N VAL A 91 -14.57 5.43 0.36
CA VAL A 91 -13.39 4.60 0.62
C VAL A 91 -13.03 3.86 -0.65
N GLN A 92 -11.81 4.07 -1.13
CA GLN A 92 -11.23 3.30 -2.23
C GLN A 92 -10.72 1.97 -1.69
N MET A 93 -11.09 0.87 -2.32
CA MET A 93 -10.66 -0.48 -1.99
C MET A 93 -9.44 -0.83 -2.85
N GLU A 94 -8.30 -1.02 -2.21
CA GLU A 94 -7.05 -1.48 -2.83
C GLU A 94 -6.68 -2.80 -2.13
N LEU A 95 -7.43 -3.86 -2.43
CA LEU A 95 -7.21 -5.19 -1.86
C LEU A 95 -6.52 -6.09 -2.90
N CYS A 96 -5.46 -6.78 -2.50
CA CYS A 96 -4.73 -7.72 -3.38
C CYS A 96 -5.40 -9.10 -3.48
N ARG A 97 -6.52 -9.30 -2.78
CA ARG A 97 -7.09 -10.64 -2.57
C ARG A 97 -8.20 -11.01 -3.55
N PRO A 98 -8.28 -12.31 -3.91
CA PRO A 98 -9.49 -12.85 -4.48
C PRO A 98 -10.61 -12.86 -3.43
N ILE A 99 -11.78 -12.38 -3.81
CA ILE A 99 -12.97 -12.42 -2.99
C ILE A 99 -13.71 -13.73 -3.29
N THR A 100 -13.95 -14.53 -2.25
CA THR A 100 -14.90 -15.63 -2.31
C THR A 100 -16.31 -15.06 -2.14
N ILE A 101 -17.01 -14.82 -3.25
CA ILE A 101 -18.42 -14.41 -3.20
C ILE A 101 -19.26 -15.68 -3.04
N LEU A 102 -19.90 -15.86 -1.89
CA LEU A 102 -21.01 -16.82 -1.78
C LEU A 102 -22.09 -16.36 -2.76
N ALA A 103 -22.29 -17.12 -3.84
CA ALA A 103 -23.33 -16.84 -4.82
C ALA A 103 -24.67 -16.61 -4.11
N SER A 104 -25.30 -15.48 -4.41
CA SER A 104 -26.65 -15.13 -3.96
C SER A 104 -27.55 -16.36 -4.09
N ARG A 105 -28.04 -16.85 -2.95
CA ARG A 105 -28.93 -18.01 -2.85
C ARG A 105 -30.32 -17.64 -3.36
N ASN A 106 -30.48 -17.45 -4.67
CA ASN A 106 -31.76 -17.21 -5.32
C ASN A 106 -31.76 -17.71 -6.77
N LEU A 107 -31.65 -19.03 -6.96
CA LEU A 107 -32.48 -19.79 -7.91
C LEU A 107 -32.23 -21.28 -7.65
N GLY A 108 -33.30 -22.04 -7.44
CA GLY A 108 -33.24 -23.46 -7.13
C GLY A 108 -32.49 -24.25 -8.20
N LYS A 109 -31.23 -24.61 -7.90
CA LYS A 109 -30.52 -25.72 -8.53
C LYS A 109 -29.45 -26.18 -7.55
N GLN A 110 -29.47 -27.48 -7.30
CA GLN A 110 -28.51 -28.20 -6.49
C GLN A 110 -27.11 -28.01 -7.09
N VAL A 111 -26.23 -27.28 -6.38
CA VAL A 111 -24.82 -27.11 -6.77
C VAL A 111 -23.96 -27.76 -5.69
N THR A 112 -23.10 -28.65 -6.17
CA THR A 112 -22.11 -29.44 -5.46
C THR A 112 -21.08 -28.57 -4.73
N LYS A 113 -20.55 -29.10 -3.62
CA LYS A 113 -19.74 -28.46 -2.57
C LYS A 113 -18.40 -27.79 -2.98
N ASN A 114 -18.07 -27.63 -4.27
CA ASN A 114 -16.69 -27.35 -4.72
C ASN A 114 -16.48 -26.20 -5.71
N ASP A 115 -17.44 -25.30 -5.94
CA ASP A 115 -17.22 -24.15 -6.84
C ASP A 115 -16.86 -22.87 -6.06
N GLU A 116 -15.66 -22.85 -5.46
CA GLU A 116 -15.02 -21.62 -4.98
C GLU A 116 -14.38 -20.89 -6.16
N ALA A 117 -15.19 -20.13 -6.91
CA ALA A 117 -14.67 -19.25 -7.95
C ALA A 117 -13.99 -18.03 -7.32
N VAL A 118 -12.66 -18.00 -7.42
CA VAL A 118 -11.74 -16.92 -7.01
C VAL A 118 -11.95 -15.71 -7.92
N PHE A 119 -12.70 -14.69 -7.47
CA PHE A 119 -12.94 -13.47 -8.24
C PHE A 119 -12.10 -12.30 -7.71
N TYR A 120 -11.32 -11.65 -8.57
CA TYR A 120 -10.59 -10.44 -8.23
C TYR A 120 -11.54 -9.25 -8.15
N LEU A 121 -11.48 -8.47 -7.06
CA LEU A 121 -12.10 -7.15 -7.06
C LEU A 121 -11.26 -6.27 -8.01
N PRO A 122 -11.84 -5.63 -9.04
CA PRO A 122 -11.07 -4.74 -9.90
C PRO A 122 -10.39 -3.65 -9.07
N ASN A 123 -9.09 -3.43 -9.30
CA ASN A 123 -8.32 -2.40 -8.62
C ASN A 123 -9.03 -1.04 -8.72
N GLY A 124 -9.20 -0.36 -7.58
CA GLY A 124 -9.80 0.98 -7.53
C GLY A 124 -11.32 1.02 -7.35
N TYR A 125 -11.97 -0.09 -6.97
CA TYR A 125 -13.37 -0.05 -6.56
C TYR A 125 -13.57 0.94 -5.40
N SER A 126 -14.50 1.89 -5.54
CA SER A 126 -14.81 2.84 -4.46
C SER A 126 -16.17 2.56 -3.84
N ASN A 127 -16.23 2.48 -2.52
CA ASN A 127 -17.45 2.29 -1.76
C ASN A 127 -17.82 3.57 -1.02
N THR A 128 -19.08 3.99 -1.14
CA THR A 128 -19.60 5.13 -0.37
C THR A 128 -20.44 4.59 0.77
N LEU A 129 -20.06 4.93 2.00
CA LEU A 129 -20.73 4.51 3.23
C LEU A 129 -21.44 5.70 3.85
N HIS A 130 -22.64 5.48 4.38
CA HIS A 130 -23.29 6.41 5.28
C HIS A 130 -22.99 6.01 6.72
N ILE A 131 -22.30 6.87 7.46
CA ILE A 131 -21.82 6.60 8.82
C ILE A 131 -22.17 7.76 9.76
N SER A 132 -22.05 7.51 11.06
CA SER A 132 -22.19 8.51 12.11
C SER A 132 -20.83 9.02 12.59
N SER A 133 -20.82 10.14 13.31
CA SER A 133 -19.62 10.70 13.94
C SER A 133 -19.03 9.81 15.03
N ALA A 134 -19.79 8.85 15.55
CA ALA A 134 -19.35 7.90 16.56
C ALA A 134 -18.62 6.69 15.96
N ASN A 135 -18.80 6.42 14.66
CA ASN A 135 -18.17 5.25 14.04
C ASN A 135 -16.66 5.38 14.04
N THR A 136 -15.99 4.32 14.46
CA THR A 136 -14.52 4.24 14.49
C THR A 136 -13.97 3.67 13.19
N VAL A 137 -12.68 3.85 12.94
CA VAL A 137 -11.97 3.24 11.80
C VAL A 137 -12.16 1.72 11.82
N ARG A 138 -12.05 1.08 12.99
CA ARG A 138 -12.25 -0.37 13.10
C ARG A 138 -13.62 -0.82 12.62
N GLU A 139 -14.69 -0.16 13.06
CA GLU A 139 -16.06 -0.48 12.63
C GLU A 139 -16.25 -0.28 11.12
N VAL A 140 -15.63 0.77 10.56
CA VAL A 140 -15.66 1.03 9.12
C VAL A 140 -14.95 -0.09 8.35
N ILE A 141 -13.79 -0.56 8.82
CA ILE A 141 -13.06 -1.69 8.23
C ILE A 141 -13.93 -2.96 8.28
N GLU A 142 -14.44 -3.32 9.46
CA GLU A 142 -15.29 -4.51 9.64
C GLU A 142 -16.55 -4.46 8.75
N ALA A 143 -17.20 -3.30 8.66
CA ALA A 143 -18.38 -3.10 7.80
C ALA A 143 -18.04 -3.24 6.30
N LEU A 144 -16.90 -2.73 5.86
CA LEU A 144 -16.44 -2.87 4.48
C LEU A 144 -16.15 -4.33 4.16
N LEU A 145 -15.34 -5.01 4.98
CA LEU A 145 -14.96 -6.41 4.75
C LEU A 145 -16.19 -7.32 4.71
N LYS A 146 -17.15 -7.12 5.62
CA LYS A 146 -18.43 -7.84 5.62
C LYS A 146 -19.24 -7.58 4.35
N LYS A 147 -19.32 -6.32 3.90
CA LYS A 147 -20.05 -5.94 2.68
C LYS A 147 -19.46 -6.57 1.41
N PHE A 148 -18.15 -6.78 1.39
CA PHE A 148 -17.45 -7.43 0.28
C PHE A 148 -17.22 -8.93 0.49
N SER A 149 -17.81 -9.55 1.52
CA SER A 149 -17.63 -10.98 1.83
C SER A 149 -16.16 -11.41 1.98
N VAL A 150 -15.29 -10.52 2.49
CA VAL A 150 -13.89 -10.85 2.77
C VAL A 150 -13.83 -11.62 4.08
N ALA A 151 -13.36 -12.87 4.03
CA ALA A 151 -13.30 -13.77 5.19
C ALA A 151 -12.05 -13.59 6.07
N ASP A 152 -11.12 -12.71 5.67
CA ASP A 152 -9.89 -12.46 6.40
C ASP A 152 -10.10 -11.69 7.71
N ASN A 153 -9.12 -11.82 8.60
CA ASN A 153 -9.09 -11.09 9.86
C ASN A 153 -9.03 -9.56 9.59
N PRO A 154 -9.94 -8.74 10.16
CA PRO A 154 -9.92 -7.28 10.00
C PRO A 154 -8.58 -6.64 10.40
N ALA A 155 -7.82 -7.25 11.31
CA ALA A 155 -6.49 -6.77 11.72
C ALA A 155 -5.44 -6.79 10.60
N LYS A 156 -5.68 -7.54 9.51
CA LYS A 156 -4.83 -7.52 8.31
C LYS A 156 -5.08 -6.31 7.43
N PHE A 157 -6.11 -5.52 7.70
CA PHE A 157 -6.47 -4.37 6.88
C PHE A 157 -6.26 -3.10 7.68
N ALA A 158 -5.92 -2.04 6.97
CA ALA A 158 -5.78 -0.73 7.55
C ALA A 158 -6.45 0.31 6.64
N LEU A 159 -7.11 1.28 7.27
CA LEU A 159 -7.66 2.43 6.59
C LEU A 159 -6.60 3.54 6.59
N TYR A 160 -6.29 4.06 5.40
CA TYR A 160 -5.34 5.15 5.22
C TYR A 160 -6.09 6.42 4.82
N LYS A 161 -5.63 7.56 5.34
CA LYS A 161 -5.95 8.87 4.77
C LYS A 161 -4.91 9.22 3.70
N ARG A 162 -5.38 9.62 2.52
CA ARG A 162 -4.57 10.16 1.44
C ARG A 162 -4.82 11.67 1.38
N CYS A 163 -3.78 12.47 1.58
CA CYS A 163 -3.85 13.92 1.60
C CYS A 163 -2.87 14.52 0.59
N HIS A 164 -3.24 15.64 -0.04
CA HIS A 164 -2.37 16.37 -0.96
C HIS A 164 -1.74 17.58 -0.26
N LYS A 165 -0.41 17.67 -0.24
CA LYS A 165 0.33 18.82 0.29
C LYS A 165 1.52 19.13 -0.64
N GLU A 166 1.65 20.39 -1.05
CA GLU A 166 2.81 20.87 -1.83
C GLU A 166 3.13 20.04 -3.10
N ASP A 167 2.09 19.63 -3.85
CA ASP A 167 2.19 18.78 -5.07
C ASP A 167 2.66 17.32 -4.80
N GLN A 168 2.72 16.91 -3.53
CA GLN A 168 2.99 15.54 -3.12
C GLN A 168 1.75 14.90 -2.47
N VAL A 169 1.57 13.61 -2.75
CA VAL A 169 0.50 12.79 -2.16
C VAL A 169 1.06 12.04 -0.96
N TYR A 170 0.56 12.37 0.23
CA TYR A 170 0.89 11.69 1.47
C TYR A 170 -0.18 10.65 1.81
N MET A 171 0.23 9.50 2.34
CA MET A 171 -0.66 8.48 2.86
C MET A 171 -0.27 8.13 4.29
N CYS A 172 -1.19 8.30 5.22
CA CYS A 172 -0.98 7.96 6.63
C CYS A 172 -2.01 6.92 7.07
N LYS A 173 -1.56 5.91 7.82
CA LYS A 173 -2.44 4.93 8.46
C LYS A 173 -3.26 5.63 9.54
N LEU A 174 -4.57 5.38 9.55
CA LEU A 174 -5.46 5.84 10.61
C LEU A 174 -5.42 4.87 11.79
N SER A 175 -5.52 5.40 13.00
CA SER A 175 -5.67 4.58 14.21
C SER A 175 -7.06 3.95 14.25
N GLU A 176 -7.17 2.73 14.79
CA GLU A 176 -8.44 2.02 14.92
C GLU A 176 -9.51 2.78 15.72
N THR A 177 -9.08 3.67 16.62
CA THR A 177 -9.95 4.49 17.48
C THR A 177 -10.36 5.83 16.86
N GLU A 178 -9.76 6.24 15.74
CA GLU A 178 -10.10 7.49 15.08
C GLU A 178 -11.50 7.43 14.43
N HIS A 179 -12.05 8.61 14.15
CA HIS A 179 -13.39 8.76 13.57
C HIS A 179 -13.31 9.31 12.13
N PRO A 180 -13.49 8.48 11.09
CA PRO A 180 -13.33 8.91 9.69
C PRO A 180 -14.27 10.05 9.27
N LEU A 181 -15.50 10.07 9.78
CA LEU A 181 -16.46 11.14 9.46
C LEU A 181 -16.01 12.49 10.02
N TYR A 182 -15.38 12.49 11.20
CA TYR A 182 -14.81 13.70 11.78
C TYR A 182 -13.68 14.25 10.89
N LEU A 183 -12.76 13.38 10.46
CA LEU A 183 -11.68 13.77 9.55
C LEU A 183 -12.23 14.36 8.24
N ARG A 184 -13.31 13.76 7.68
CA ARG A 184 -14.01 14.29 6.52
C ARG A 184 -14.63 15.66 6.77
N LEU A 185 -15.28 15.86 7.91
CA LEU A 185 -15.88 17.15 8.27
C LEU A 185 -14.83 18.26 8.40
N VAL A 186 -13.66 17.94 8.98
CA VAL A 186 -12.57 18.90 9.15
C VAL A 186 -11.88 19.24 7.83
N ALA A 187 -11.67 18.25 6.94
CA ALA A 187 -11.01 18.47 5.65
C ALA A 187 -11.93 19.06 4.57
N GLY A 188 -13.25 18.87 4.68
CA GLY A 188 -14.24 19.32 3.71
C GLY A 188 -14.61 18.26 2.66
N PRO A 189 -15.54 18.60 1.74
CA PRO A 189 -16.13 17.63 0.81
C PRO A 189 -15.23 17.27 -0.37
N LYS A 190 -14.15 18.02 -0.61
CA LYS A 190 -13.25 17.78 -1.75
C LYS A 190 -12.46 16.48 -1.54
N THR A 191 -12.55 15.57 -2.51
CA THR A 191 -11.83 14.29 -2.47
C THR A 191 -10.32 14.49 -2.71
N ASP A 192 -9.92 15.58 -3.36
CA ASP A 192 -8.51 15.91 -3.63
C ASP A 192 -7.75 16.28 -2.35
N LEU A 193 -8.43 16.87 -1.37
CA LEU A 193 -7.82 17.25 -0.08
C LEU A 193 -7.66 16.05 0.84
N LEU A 194 -8.66 15.17 0.85
CA LEU A 194 -8.68 13.98 1.68
C LEU A 194 -9.41 12.87 0.91
N SER A 195 -8.78 11.72 0.78
CA SER A 195 -9.39 10.48 0.31
C SER A 195 -9.10 9.36 1.32
N PHE A 196 -10.01 8.39 1.41
CA PHE A 196 -9.82 7.22 2.28
C PHE A 196 -9.53 6.00 1.42
N VAL A 197 -8.54 5.20 1.82
CA VAL A 197 -8.11 4.03 1.09
C VAL A 197 -8.00 2.86 2.05
N LEU A 198 -8.73 1.79 1.79
CA LEU A 198 -8.59 0.52 2.53
C LEU A 198 -7.56 -0.32 1.81
N ARG A 199 -6.48 -0.67 2.51
CA ARG A 199 -5.42 -1.56 2.02
C ARG A 199 -5.27 -2.77 2.92
N GLU A 200 -4.79 -3.85 2.33
CA GLU A 200 -4.20 -4.92 3.10
C GLU A 200 -2.86 -4.44 3.68
N HIS A 201 -2.75 -4.43 4.99
CA HIS A 201 -1.51 -4.16 5.68
C HIS A 201 -0.69 -5.44 5.65
N GLU A 202 0.12 -5.61 4.60
CA GLU A 202 1.15 -6.64 4.61
C GLU A 202 2.11 -6.33 5.76
N THR A 203 2.38 -7.34 6.58
CA THR A 203 3.33 -7.32 7.69
C THR A 203 4.72 -7.01 7.13
N GLY A 204 5.04 -5.73 6.90
CA GLY A 204 6.24 -5.31 6.16
C GLY A 204 6.26 -3.83 5.76
N GLU A 205 5.12 -3.14 5.69
CA GLU A 205 5.11 -1.69 5.49
C GLU A 205 5.63 -0.96 6.75
N VAL A 206 6.85 -0.43 6.66
CA VAL A 206 7.49 0.35 7.72
C VAL A 206 6.81 1.72 7.85
N LEU A 207 6.25 2.01 9.02
CA LEU A 207 5.70 3.33 9.37
C LEU A 207 6.85 4.32 9.59
N TRP A 208 7.37 4.91 8.52
CA TRP A 208 8.51 5.82 8.57
C TRP A 208 8.31 7.03 9.48
N GLU A 209 7.06 7.51 9.62
CA GLU A 209 6.70 8.63 10.51
C GLU A 209 6.86 8.30 12.01
N ALA A 210 6.97 7.02 12.38
CA ALA A 210 7.18 6.61 13.76
C ALA A 210 8.65 6.70 14.21
N PHE A 211 9.57 6.90 13.26
CA PHE A 211 11.00 7.03 13.54
C PHE A 211 11.40 8.50 13.63
N SER A 212 12.32 8.80 14.54
CA SER A 212 12.94 10.10 14.66
C SER A 212 13.82 10.41 13.44
N ILE A 213 14.04 11.71 13.17
CA ILE A 213 14.90 12.15 12.06
C ILE A 213 16.29 11.49 12.09
N PRO A 214 16.98 11.35 13.25
CA PRO A 214 18.26 10.63 13.32
C PRO A 214 18.16 9.14 12.94
N GLU A 215 17.07 8.47 13.27
CA GLU A 215 16.85 7.06 12.91
C GLU A 215 16.62 6.92 11.40
N LEU A 216 15.83 7.82 10.80
CA LEU A 216 15.66 7.88 9.35
C LEU A 216 16.97 8.14 8.62
N GLN A 217 17.81 9.05 9.12
CA GLN A 217 19.15 9.30 8.58
C GLN A 217 20.06 8.07 8.70
N ASN A 218 19.92 7.30 9.77
CA ASN A 218 20.67 6.06 9.93
C ASN A 218 20.23 5.00 8.92
N PHE A 219 18.93 4.86 8.66
CA PHE A 219 18.43 3.96 7.61
C PHE A 219 18.96 4.35 6.23
N LEU A 220 18.93 5.64 5.88
CA LEU A 220 19.52 6.12 4.62
C LEU A 220 21.00 5.75 4.50
N ARG A 221 21.78 5.97 5.56
CA ARG A 221 23.20 5.62 5.59
C ARG A 221 23.45 4.12 5.45
N ILE A 222 22.58 3.28 6.00
CA ILE A 222 22.67 1.81 5.84
C ILE A 222 22.40 1.44 4.38
N LEU A 223 21.35 2.01 3.78
CA LEU A 223 20.99 1.76 2.38
C LEU A 223 22.09 2.22 1.43
N ASP A 224 22.67 3.42 1.63
CA ASP A 224 23.79 3.92 0.81
C ASP A 224 24.98 2.95 0.85
N LYS A 225 25.29 2.43 2.04
CA LYS A 225 26.38 1.48 2.21
C LYS A 225 26.09 0.14 1.52
N GLU A 226 24.85 -0.35 1.63
CA GLU A 226 24.43 -1.59 0.98
C GLU A 226 24.45 -1.44 -0.55
N GLU A 227 23.99 -0.32 -1.08
CA GLU A 227 24.06 0.01 -2.50
C GLU A 227 25.51 0.01 -3.00
N ASP A 228 26.41 0.70 -2.28
CA ASP A 228 27.84 0.72 -2.62
C ASP A 228 28.45 -0.68 -2.63
N GLU A 229 28.12 -1.52 -1.64
CA GLU A 229 28.59 -2.91 -1.57
C GLU A 229 28.10 -3.73 -2.78
N GLN A 230 26.82 -3.61 -3.15
CA GLN A 230 26.26 -4.26 -4.33
C GLN A 230 26.90 -3.79 -5.63
N LEU A 231 27.16 -2.49 -5.75
CA LEU A 231 27.80 -1.92 -6.91
C LEU A 231 29.23 -2.45 -7.07
N GLN A 232 29.97 -2.58 -5.97
CA GLN A 232 31.31 -3.19 -6.00
C GLN A 232 31.28 -4.66 -6.40
N ILE A 233 30.32 -5.44 -5.90
CA ILE A 233 30.12 -6.84 -6.31
C ILE A 233 29.85 -6.91 -7.82
N LEU A 234 28.94 -6.08 -8.32
CA LEU A 234 28.60 -6.03 -9.75
C LEU A 234 29.80 -5.65 -10.61
N ARG A 235 30.58 -4.63 -10.20
CA ARG A 235 31.81 -4.22 -10.90
C ARG A 235 32.83 -5.35 -10.97
N ARG A 236 33.06 -6.07 -9.86
CA ARG A 236 33.99 -7.21 -9.83
C ARG A 236 33.52 -8.33 -10.76
N ARG A 237 32.22 -8.66 -10.75
CA ARG A 237 31.64 -9.67 -11.64
C ARG A 237 31.80 -9.29 -13.11
N TYR A 238 31.51 -8.04 -13.45
CA TYR A 238 31.67 -7.54 -14.81
C TYR A 238 33.14 -7.53 -15.26
N ALA A 239 34.06 -7.11 -14.39
CA ALA A 239 35.49 -7.14 -14.68
C ALA A 239 35.97 -8.59 -14.93
N ALA A 240 35.65 -9.52 -14.04
CA ALA A 240 36.01 -10.92 -14.22
C ALA A 240 35.42 -11.55 -15.49
N TYR A 241 34.19 -11.15 -15.86
CA TYR A 241 33.56 -11.61 -17.10
C TYR A 241 34.24 -11.01 -18.34
N ARG A 242 34.59 -9.73 -18.29
CA ARG A 242 35.35 -9.06 -19.35
C ARG A 242 36.72 -9.68 -19.56
N ASP A 243 37.46 -9.98 -18.49
CA ASP A 243 38.79 -10.59 -18.58
C ASP A 243 38.71 -11.97 -19.25
N LYS A 244 37.69 -12.77 -18.93
CA LYS A 244 37.42 -14.07 -19.61
C LYS A 244 37.09 -13.91 -21.09
N LEU A 245 36.32 -12.88 -21.45
CA LEU A 245 36.01 -12.56 -22.85
C LEU A 245 37.26 -12.15 -23.62
N GLU A 246 38.11 -11.33 -23.02
CA GLU A 246 39.38 -10.90 -23.61
C GLU A 246 40.34 -12.08 -23.81
N GLU A 247 40.42 -13.00 -22.84
CA GLU A 247 41.20 -14.24 -22.96
C GLU A 247 40.69 -15.13 -24.12
N ALA A 248 39.36 -15.30 -24.22
CA ALA A 248 38.75 -16.06 -25.31
C ALA A 248 38.99 -15.43 -26.69
N LEU A 249 38.95 -14.11 -26.80
CA LEU A 249 39.24 -13.38 -28.03
C LEU A 249 40.73 -13.45 -28.40
N GLY A 250 41.63 -13.36 -27.42
CA GLY A 250 43.07 -13.51 -27.62
C GLY A 250 43.47 -14.93 -28.05
N GLY A 251 42.73 -15.96 -27.63
CA GLY A 251 42.94 -17.35 -28.04
C GLY A 251 42.59 -17.66 -29.50
N VAL A 252 41.83 -16.79 -30.18
CA VAL A 252 41.39 -16.99 -31.58
C VAL A 252 42.42 -16.52 -32.60
N TRP A 253 43.44 -15.74 -32.20
CA TRP A 253 44.48 -15.26 -33.12
C TRP A 253 45.78 -16.06 -33.01
N LYS A 254 45.79 -17.23 -33.65
CA LYS A 254 47.04 -17.86 -34.11
C LYS A 254 47.02 -17.95 -35.63
N PRO A 255 47.72 -17.07 -36.36
CA PRO A 255 47.98 -17.29 -37.78
C PRO A 255 48.86 -18.54 -37.90
N GLY A 256 48.42 -19.50 -38.72
CA GLY A 256 49.17 -20.70 -39.08
C GLY A 256 50.38 -20.40 -39.95
#